data_AF-A0AAE7M5N3-F1
#
_entry.id   AF-A0AAE7M5N3-F1
#
_cell.length_a   1.000
_cell.length_b   1.000
_cell.length_c   1.000
_cell.angle_alpha   90.00
_cell.angle_beta   90.00
_cell.angle_gamma   90.00
#
_symmetry.space_group_name_H-M   'P 1'
#
loop_
_entity.id
_entity.type
_entity.pdbx_description
1 polymer ?
#
loop_
_entity_poly.entity_id
_entity_poly.type
_entity_poly.pdbx_seq_one_letter_code
_entity_poly.pdbx_strand_id
1 'polypeptide(L)'
;MTLTTTLEQSDSAASRIKTLPPSAVIARSSPWRWVLATGLSLAGAQLALAPARAGLLAPILQMMRPRIESRLAEECRKLVSQQAGESLEPELNRLVEQPCRSLARPVSACLIRETSRTGRELGVISELVAGRVGDDAEVVIKRCIASMLGLSESSLQELPLQTLVERWRR
;
A
#
# COMPACT_ATOMS: atom_id res chain seq x y z
N MET A 1 46.00 8.15 -30.59
CA MET A 1 45.25 6.88 -30.70
C MET A 1 43.80 7.25 -30.45
N THR A 2 42.96 7.60 -31.42
CA THR A 2 42.54 6.91 -32.65
C THR A 2 42.55 7.85 -33.86
N LEU A 3 42.75 7.25 -35.04
CA LEU A 3 42.98 7.87 -36.33
C LEU A 3 41.69 8.18 -37.09
N THR A 4 41.74 9.28 -37.83
CA THR A 4 40.93 9.72 -38.98
C THR A 4 40.84 8.68 -40.10
N THR A 5 39.71 8.63 -40.82
CA THR A 5 39.65 8.62 -42.30
C THR A 5 38.22 8.84 -42.83
N THR A 6 38.01 10.01 -43.40
CA THR A 6 37.13 10.29 -44.55
C THR A 6 37.89 9.98 -45.86
N LEU A 7 37.14 9.92 -46.99
CA LEU A 7 37.51 9.59 -48.40
C LEU A 7 37.10 8.15 -48.74
N GLU A 8 36.40 7.82 -49.84
CA GLU A 8 36.53 8.25 -51.23
C GLU A 8 35.26 7.76 -51.98
N GLN A 9 34.40 8.63 -52.50
CA GLN A 9 34.26 8.97 -53.93
C GLN A 9 34.36 7.77 -54.89
N SER A 10 33.23 7.34 -55.45
CA SER A 10 33.20 6.50 -56.65
C SER A 10 32.06 6.94 -57.58
N ASP A 11 32.47 7.06 -58.84
CA ASP A 11 31.86 7.64 -60.02
C ASP A 11 30.59 6.95 -60.56
N SER A 12 30.07 7.60 -61.61
CA SER A 12 29.35 7.01 -62.74
C SER A 12 27.82 6.99 -62.72
N ALA A 13 27.30 8.04 -63.37
CA ALA A 13 26.61 7.94 -64.66
C ALA A 13 25.48 6.90 -64.85
N ALA A 14 24.36 7.48 -65.29
CA ALA A 14 23.47 7.00 -66.34
C ALA A 14 22.22 6.18 -65.94
N SER A 15 21.12 6.66 -66.52
CA SER A 15 19.97 5.91 -67.02
C SER A 15 18.82 5.62 -66.04
N ARG A 16 17.84 6.53 -66.11
CA ARG A 16 16.42 6.28 -66.43
C ARG A 16 15.75 5.11 -65.67
N ILE A 17 14.79 5.48 -64.82
CA ILE A 17 13.36 5.11 -64.84
C ILE A 17 12.79 5.16 -63.41
N LYS A 18 11.56 5.65 -63.35
CA LYS A 18 10.51 5.45 -62.33
C LYS A 18 10.38 6.46 -61.18
N THR A 19 9.11 6.85 -61.05
CA THR A 19 8.35 7.26 -59.85
C THR A 19 8.44 8.70 -59.34
N LEU A 20 7.46 9.47 -59.83
CA LEU A 20 6.57 10.47 -59.18
C LEU A 20 6.48 10.41 -57.62
N PRO A 21 5.88 11.44 -56.96
CA PRO A 21 6.51 12.54 -56.22
C PRO A 21 5.93 12.54 -54.76
N PRO A 22 5.53 13.63 -54.08
CA PRO A 22 5.96 15.03 -54.05
C PRO A 22 6.28 15.52 -52.61
N SER A 23 6.63 16.81 -52.51
CA SER A 23 6.27 17.72 -51.40
C SER A 23 7.37 18.07 -50.40
N ALA A 24 7.99 19.22 -50.65
CA ALA A 24 8.36 20.14 -49.59
C ALA A 24 7.95 21.56 -50.03
N VAL A 25 6.68 21.92 -49.79
CA VAL A 25 6.25 23.32 -49.73
C VAL A 25 5.58 23.49 -48.37
N ILE A 26 6.32 24.10 -47.45
CA ILE A 26 5.86 24.44 -46.11
C ILE A 26 4.88 25.61 -46.26
N ALA A 27 3.60 25.29 -46.38
CA ALA A 27 2.52 26.25 -46.33
C ALA A 27 2.27 26.65 -44.86
N ARG A 28 2.47 27.93 -44.58
CA ARG A 28 2.15 28.58 -43.31
C ARG A 28 0.62 28.58 -43.14
N SER A 29 0.07 27.68 -42.31
CA SER A 29 -1.36 27.63 -42.00
C SER A 29 -1.62 27.60 -40.49
N SER A 30 -2.61 28.41 -40.09
CA SER A 30 -3.00 28.82 -38.74
C SER A 30 -3.15 27.69 -37.70
N PRO A 31 -2.77 27.91 -36.43
CA PRO A 31 -2.74 26.86 -35.40
C PRO A 31 -4.09 26.57 -34.71
N TRP A 32 -5.21 27.21 -35.08
CA TRP A 32 -6.44 27.17 -34.28
C TRP A 32 -7.55 26.22 -34.75
N ARG A 33 -7.36 25.45 -35.82
CA ARG A 33 -8.41 24.54 -36.34
C ARG A 33 -8.30 23.07 -35.92
N TRP A 34 -7.23 22.67 -35.22
CA TRP A 34 -7.00 21.26 -34.84
C TRP A 34 -7.39 20.91 -33.40
N VAL A 35 -7.91 21.85 -32.62
CA VAL A 35 -8.29 21.59 -31.20
C VAL A 35 -9.50 20.66 -31.07
N LEU A 36 -10.27 20.41 -32.14
CA LEU A 36 -11.53 19.67 -32.03
C LEU A 36 -11.54 18.24 -32.59
N ALA A 37 -10.43 17.73 -33.15
CA ALA A 37 -10.45 16.41 -33.82
C ALA A 37 -9.68 15.29 -33.09
N THR A 38 -8.93 15.58 -32.02
CA THR A 38 -8.19 14.57 -31.23
C THR A 38 -8.82 14.36 -29.85
N GLY A 39 -10.16 14.26 -29.79
CA GLY A 39 -10.91 14.11 -28.54
C GLY A 39 -11.33 12.67 -28.18
N LEU A 40 -10.99 11.65 -28.99
CA LEU A 40 -11.73 10.38 -28.94
C LEU A 40 -10.87 9.10 -29.02
N SER A 41 -9.74 8.99 -28.32
CA SER A 41 -8.97 7.72 -28.31
C SER A 41 -8.18 7.38 -27.04
N LEU A 42 -8.54 7.90 -25.86
CA LEU A 42 -7.84 7.56 -24.60
C LEU A 42 -8.75 7.15 -23.42
N ALA A 43 -10.01 6.78 -23.68
CA ALA A 43 -10.97 6.40 -22.64
C ALA A 43 -11.13 4.86 -22.49
N GLY A 44 -10.07 4.08 -22.68
CA GLY A 44 -10.22 2.62 -22.73
C GLY A 44 -8.99 1.83 -22.33
N ALA A 45 -8.45 2.04 -21.13
CA ALA A 45 -7.41 1.13 -20.61
C ALA A 45 -7.18 1.16 -19.09
N GLN A 46 -8.16 1.43 -18.22
CA GLN A 46 -7.91 1.34 -16.76
C GLN A 46 -9.11 0.81 -15.96
N LEU A 47 -9.68 -0.31 -16.38
CA LEU A 47 -10.37 -1.20 -15.45
C LEU A 47 -9.38 -2.30 -15.02
N ALA A 48 -8.30 -1.88 -14.34
CA ALA A 48 -7.55 -2.81 -13.51
C ALA A 48 -8.43 -3.12 -12.30
N LEU A 49 -9.34 -4.08 -12.46
CA LEU A 49 -10.03 -4.71 -11.35
C LEU A 49 -8.93 -5.34 -10.49
N ALA A 50 -8.55 -4.65 -9.42
CA ALA A 50 -7.64 -5.23 -8.43
C ALA A 50 -8.23 -6.59 -8.04
N PRO A 51 -7.43 -7.68 -8.02
CA PRO A 51 -7.96 -8.95 -7.56
C PRO A 51 -8.40 -8.74 -6.12
N ALA A 52 -9.71 -8.76 -5.90
CA ALA A 52 -10.29 -8.85 -4.57
C ALA A 52 -9.91 -10.24 -4.04
N ARG A 53 -8.68 -10.37 -3.55
CA ARG A 53 -8.27 -11.45 -2.65
C ARG A 53 -8.96 -11.18 -1.32
N ALA A 54 -10.28 -11.31 -1.32
CA ALA A 54 -11.04 -11.44 -0.10
C ALA A 54 -10.65 -12.79 0.47
N GLY A 55 -9.99 -12.75 1.62
CA GLY A 55 -9.68 -13.93 2.40
C GLY A 55 -10.94 -14.75 2.61
N LEU A 56 -10.87 -16.08 2.43
CA LEU A 56 -12.02 -16.97 2.59
C LEU A 56 -12.76 -16.73 3.93
N LEU A 57 -12.01 -16.32 4.96
CA LEU A 57 -12.51 -16.11 6.31
C LEU A 57 -12.68 -14.64 6.70
N ALA A 58 -12.49 -13.71 5.76
CA ALA A 58 -12.68 -12.28 6.02
C ALA A 58 -14.07 -11.95 6.61
N PRO A 59 -15.19 -12.55 6.16
CA PRO A 59 -16.50 -12.32 6.77
C PRO A 59 -16.56 -12.73 8.25
N ILE A 60 -15.91 -13.82 8.63
CA ILE A 60 -15.86 -14.30 10.01
C ILE A 60 -15.09 -13.32 10.89
N LEU A 61 -13.92 -12.86 10.42
CA LEU A 61 -13.11 -11.85 11.12
C LEU A 61 -13.87 -10.53 11.30
N GLN A 62 -14.68 -10.12 10.31
CA GLN A 62 -15.53 -8.93 10.43
C GLN A 62 -16.64 -9.09 11.47
N MET A 63 -17.26 -10.27 11.58
CA MET A 63 -18.25 -10.53 12.65
C MET A 63 -17.62 -10.47 14.04
N MET A 64 -16.35 -10.84 14.18
CA MET A 64 -15.61 -10.77 15.45
C MET A 64 -15.15 -9.36 15.81
N ARG A 65 -15.20 -8.41 14.87
CA ARG A 65 -14.65 -7.07 15.03
C ARG A 65 -15.09 -6.32 16.30
N PRO A 66 -16.37 -6.31 16.69
CA PRO A 66 -16.78 -5.61 17.92
C PRO A 66 -16.09 -6.16 19.17
N ARG A 67 -15.85 -7.48 19.20
CA ARG A 67 -15.13 -8.15 20.30
C ARG A 67 -13.63 -7.86 20.26
N ILE A 68 -13.05 -7.71 19.07
CA ILE A 68 -11.66 -7.29 18.90
C ILE A 68 -11.50 -5.83 19.38
N GLU A 69 -12.41 -4.94 18.99
CA GLU A 69 -12.38 -3.53 19.38
C GLU A 69 -12.51 -3.34 20.90
N SER A 70 -13.40 -4.07 21.56
CA SER A 70 -13.54 -3.97 23.01
C SER A 70 -12.29 -4.45 23.75
N ARG A 71 -11.64 -5.51 23.26
CA ARG A 71 -10.39 -6.02 23.81
C ARG A 71 -9.23 -5.05 23.58
N LEU A 72 -9.10 -4.48 22.38
CA LEU A 72 -8.08 -3.47 22.08
C LEU A 72 -8.25 -2.23 22.96
N ALA A 73 -9.49 -1.76 23.15
CA ALA A 73 -9.75 -0.60 24.01
C ALA A 73 -9.39 -0.88 25.48
N GLU A 74 -9.68 -2.09 25.97
CA GLU A 74 -9.34 -2.49 27.34
C GLU A 74 -7.82 -2.63 27.54
N GLU A 75 -7.11 -3.27 26.62
CA GLU A 75 -5.65 -3.39 26.71
C GLU A 75 -4.96 -2.04 26.56
N CYS A 76 -5.46 -1.15 25.68
CA CYS A 76 -4.99 0.22 25.58
C CYS A 76 -5.12 0.96 26.92
N ARG A 77 -6.28 0.84 27.59
CA ARG A 77 -6.49 1.47 28.90
C ARG A 77 -5.50 0.93 29.92
N LYS A 78 -5.36 -0.39 30.04
CA LYS A 78 -4.39 -1.02 30.96
C LYS A 78 -2.96 -0.54 30.72
N LEU A 79 -2.56 -0.40 29.47
CA LEU A 79 -1.21 0.06 29.13
C LEU A 79 -0.97 1.50 29.56
N VAL A 80 -1.93 2.39 29.33
CA VAL A 80 -1.81 3.80 29.74
C VAL A 80 -1.88 3.92 31.26
N SER A 81 -2.72 3.12 31.90
CA SER A 81 -2.91 3.14 33.35
C SER A 81 -1.67 2.59 34.07
N GLN A 82 -1.02 1.53 33.56
CA GLN A 82 0.27 1.04 34.07
C GLN A 82 1.40 2.07 34.02
N GLN A 83 1.34 3.04 33.11
CA GLN A 83 2.33 4.13 33.02
C GLN A 83 2.02 5.28 33.96
N ALA A 84 0.79 5.38 34.46
CA ALA A 84 0.40 6.40 35.42
C ALA A 84 0.49 5.84 36.83
N GLY A 85 1.10 6.59 37.75
CA GLY A 85 1.16 6.18 39.15
C GLY A 85 -0.25 6.01 39.77
N GLU A 86 -0.34 5.19 40.83
CA GLU A 86 -1.61 4.79 41.49
C GLU A 86 -2.57 5.96 41.83
N SER A 87 -2.05 7.15 42.11
CA SER A 87 -2.87 8.30 42.54
C SER A 87 -3.69 8.95 41.41
N LEU A 88 -3.36 8.70 40.14
CA LEU A 88 -4.02 9.33 38.98
C LEU A 88 -4.95 8.36 38.22
N GLU A 89 -4.94 7.08 38.58
CA GLU A 89 -5.66 6.00 37.91
C GLU A 89 -7.15 6.29 37.62
N PRO A 90 -8.01 6.71 38.58
CA PRO A 90 -9.45 6.78 38.33
C PRO A 90 -9.86 7.93 37.39
N GLU A 91 -9.23 9.10 37.51
CA GLU A 91 -9.44 10.25 36.62
C GLU A 91 -8.84 9.96 35.23
N LEU A 92 -7.62 9.42 35.18
CA LEU A 92 -6.98 9.04 33.94
C LEU A 92 -7.79 8.00 33.17
N ASN A 93 -8.29 6.96 33.85
CA ASN A 93 -9.04 5.88 33.22
C ASN A 93 -10.30 6.41 32.50
N ARG A 94 -10.93 7.47 33.02
CA ARG A 94 -12.04 8.16 32.34
C ARG A 94 -11.57 8.97 31.13
N LEU A 95 -10.44 9.67 31.25
CA LEU A 95 -9.88 10.47 30.16
C LEU A 95 -9.43 9.60 28.98
N VAL A 96 -8.90 8.40 29.24
CA VAL A 96 -8.37 7.51 28.20
C VAL A 96 -9.42 6.58 27.58
N GLU A 97 -10.62 6.50 28.17
CA GLU A 97 -11.67 5.60 27.70
C GLU A 97 -12.09 5.88 26.25
N GLN A 98 -12.44 7.14 25.94
CA GLN A 98 -12.80 7.50 24.57
C GLN A 98 -11.62 7.33 23.62
N PRO A 99 -10.41 7.87 23.90
CA PRO A 99 -9.24 7.69 23.05
C PRO A 99 -8.96 6.23 22.71
N CYS A 100 -8.97 5.34 23.70
CA CYS A 100 -8.72 3.92 23.48
C CYS A 100 -9.81 3.25 22.64
N ARG A 101 -11.09 3.60 22.83
CA ARG A 101 -12.17 3.13 21.94
C ARG A 101 -12.02 3.66 20.51
N SER A 102 -11.59 4.91 20.37
CA SER A 102 -11.41 5.58 19.08
C SER A 102 -10.26 4.95 18.27
N LEU A 103 -9.18 4.56 18.98
CA LEU A 103 -8.01 3.87 18.42
C LEU A 103 -8.33 2.42 18.05
N ALA A 104 -9.18 1.75 18.83
CA ALA A 104 -9.52 0.34 18.60
C ALA A 104 -10.12 0.08 17.22
N ARG A 105 -10.93 1.01 16.69
CA ARG A 105 -11.60 0.89 15.38
C ARG A 105 -10.65 0.83 14.17
N PRO A 106 -9.73 1.80 13.97
CA PRO A 106 -8.78 1.73 12.86
C PRO A 106 -7.79 0.57 13.02
N VAL A 107 -7.38 0.25 14.25
CA VAL A 107 -6.47 -0.88 14.53
C VAL A 107 -7.16 -2.21 14.21
N SER A 108 -8.40 -2.43 14.66
CA SER A 108 -9.16 -3.65 14.32
C SER A 108 -9.35 -3.80 12.81
N ALA A 109 -9.66 -2.70 12.12
CA ALA A 109 -9.80 -2.66 10.66
C ALA A 109 -8.52 -3.13 9.96
N CYS A 110 -7.40 -2.58 10.43
CA CYS A 110 -6.08 -2.81 9.89
C CYS A 110 -5.64 -4.26 10.10
N LEU A 111 -5.82 -4.81 11.31
CA LEU A 111 -5.55 -6.22 11.61
C LEU A 111 -6.36 -7.15 10.70
N ILE A 112 -7.68 -6.98 10.62
CA ILE A 112 -8.55 -7.83 9.78
C ILE A 112 -8.15 -7.76 8.31
N ARG A 113 -7.86 -6.55 7.81
CA ARG A 113 -7.43 -6.32 6.44
C ARG A 113 -6.11 -7.01 6.14
N GLU A 114 -5.10 -6.85 6.99
CA GLU A 114 -3.79 -7.45 6.77
C GLU A 114 -3.83 -8.97 6.94
N THR A 115 -4.60 -9.49 7.90
CA THR A 115 -4.85 -10.95 8.01
C THR A 115 -5.40 -11.51 6.70
N SER A 116 -6.40 -10.83 6.12
CA SER A 116 -6.98 -11.23 4.84
C SER A 116 -6.01 -11.09 3.67
N ARG A 117 -5.20 -10.02 3.67
CA ARG A 117 -4.29 -9.71 2.58
C ARG A 117 -3.09 -10.66 2.54
N THR A 118 -2.66 -11.15 3.70
CA THR A 118 -1.57 -12.14 3.81
C THR A 118 -2.03 -13.58 3.63
N GLY A 119 -3.35 -13.85 3.60
CA GLY A 119 -3.88 -15.22 3.54
C GLY A 119 -3.55 -16.05 4.79
N ARG A 120 -3.45 -15.39 5.95
CA ARG A 120 -3.04 -15.99 7.24
C ARG A 120 -4.20 -16.14 8.21
N GLU A 121 -5.44 -16.09 7.72
CA GLU A 121 -6.65 -16.07 8.55
C GLU A 121 -6.76 -17.30 9.44
N LEU A 122 -6.56 -18.50 8.89
CA LEU A 122 -6.61 -19.75 9.66
C LEU A 122 -5.54 -19.81 10.75
N GLY A 123 -4.32 -19.39 10.40
CA GLY A 123 -3.20 -19.35 11.34
C GLY A 123 -3.47 -18.39 12.49
N VAL A 124 -3.84 -17.14 12.18
CA VAL A 124 -4.22 -16.14 13.18
C VAL A 124 -5.38 -16.63 14.07
N ILE A 125 -6.44 -17.20 13.48
CA ILE A 125 -7.56 -17.73 14.27
C ILE A 125 -7.09 -18.85 15.20
N SER A 126 -6.25 -19.78 14.72
CA SER A 126 -5.72 -20.88 15.53
C SER A 126 -4.87 -20.38 16.71
N GLU A 127 -4.03 -19.37 16.49
CA GLU A 127 -3.19 -18.76 17.52
C GLU A 127 -4.03 -18.04 18.57
N LEU A 128 -5.06 -17.30 18.14
CA LEU A 128 -6.01 -16.62 19.03
C LEU A 128 -6.81 -17.61 19.87
N VAL A 129 -7.26 -18.73 19.30
CA VAL A 129 -7.96 -19.80 20.03
C VAL A 129 -7.03 -20.47 21.05
N ALA A 130 -5.74 -20.62 20.70
CA ALA A 130 -4.69 -21.08 21.62
C ALA A 130 -4.27 -20.01 22.64
N GLY A 131 -4.82 -18.80 22.59
CA GLY A 131 -4.54 -17.71 23.52
C GLY A 131 -3.14 -17.12 23.39
N ARG A 132 -2.50 -17.20 22.22
CA ARG A 132 -1.12 -16.74 21.98
C ARG A 132 -1.01 -15.86 20.74
N VAL A 133 0.10 -15.13 20.65
CA VAL A 133 0.56 -14.48 19.41
C VAL A 133 1.68 -15.35 18.86
N GLY A 134 1.47 -15.97 17.71
CA GLY A 134 2.50 -16.75 17.02
C GLY A 134 2.96 -16.06 15.73
N ASP A 135 3.58 -16.83 14.86
CA ASP A 135 4.22 -16.33 13.64
C ASP A 135 3.20 -15.70 12.67
N ASP A 136 1.96 -16.21 12.63
CA ASP A 136 0.89 -15.66 11.79
C ASP A 136 0.43 -14.29 12.28
N ALA A 137 0.09 -14.19 13.56
CA ALA A 137 -0.34 -12.93 14.15
C ALA A 137 0.80 -11.90 14.16
N GLU A 138 2.04 -12.32 14.40
CA GLU A 138 3.21 -11.43 14.42
C GLU A 138 3.40 -10.71 13.07
N VAL A 139 3.33 -11.44 11.95
CA VAL A 139 3.44 -10.84 10.61
C VAL A 139 2.31 -9.85 10.36
N VAL A 140 1.07 -10.19 10.72
CA VAL A 140 -0.09 -9.31 10.55
C VAL A 140 0.05 -8.04 11.36
N ILE A 141 0.45 -8.15 12.64
CA ILE A 141 0.61 -7.00 13.53
C ILE A 141 1.68 -6.06 12.99
N LYS A 142 2.84 -6.57 12.58
CA LYS A 142 3.92 -5.77 11.99
C LYS A 142 3.48 -5.02 10.73
N ARG A 143 2.82 -5.72 9.82
CA ARG A 143 2.29 -5.10 8.58
C ARG A 143 1.24 -4.05 8.88
N CYS A 144 0.40 -4.29 9.89
CA CYS A 144 -0.58 -3.32 10.32
C CYS A 144 0.06 -2.05 10.90
N ILE A 145 1.05 -2.19 11.79
CA ILE A 145 1.82 -1.05 12.33
C ILE A 145 2.50 -0.30 11.19
N ALA A 146 3.18 -0.99 10.28
CA ALA A 146 3.81 -0.37 9.11
C ALA A 146 2.81 0.43 8.28
N SER A 147 1.64 -0.15 7.98
CA SER A 147 0.58 0.51 7.22
C SER A 147 0.04 1.76 7.91
N MET A 148 -0.20 1.71 9.22
CA MET A 148 -0.69 2.86 9.98
C MET A 148 0.33 4.00 10.07
N LEU A 149 1.62 3.68 10.03
CA LEU A 149 2.73 4.65 10.04
C LEU A 149 3.12 5.12 8.63
N GLY A 150 2.46 4.64 7.57
CA GLY A 150 2.81 4.97 6.18
C GLY A 150 4.15 4.39 5.71
N LEU A 151 4.62 3.32 6.37
CA LEU A 151 5.86 2.62 6.03
C LEU A 151 5.61 1.53 4.99
N SER A 152 6.67 1.03 4.36
CA SER A 152 6.56 -0.15 3.49
C SER A 152 6.18 -1.38 4.31
N GLU A 153 5.40 -2.28 3.73
CA GLU A 153 4.85 -3.45 4.43
C GLU A 153 5.91 -4.44 4.91
N SER A 154 7.12 -4.39 4.35
CA SER A 154 8.28 -5.18 4.77
C SER A 154 9.20 -4.46 5.75
N SER A 155 8.99 -3.16 6.02
CA SER A 155 9.89 -2.35 6.86
C SER A 155 10.09 -2.91 8.27
N LEU A 156 9.08 -3.58 8.81
CA LEU A 156 9.12 -4.14 10.17
C LEU A 156 9.35 -5.67 10.19
N GLN A 157 9.54 -6.30 9.03
CA GLN A 157 9.57 -7.77 8.92
C GLN A 157 10.75 -8.39 9.67
N GLU A 158 11.91 -7.73 9.64
CA GLU A 158 13.16 -8.19 10.28
C GLU A 158 13.21 -7.87 11.79
N LEU A 159 12.30 -7.02 12.29
CA LEU A 159 12.28 -6.62 13.71
C LEU A 159 11.34 -7.51 14.49
N PRO A 160 11.76 -8.23 15.55
CA PRO A 160 10.86 -9.02 16.36
C PRO A 160 9.83 -8.12 17.06
N LEU A 161 8.58 -8.57 17.15
CA LEU A 161 7.49 -7.76 17.69
C LEU A 161 7.74 -7.32 19.14
N GLN A 162 8.41 -8.16 19.92
CA GLN A 162 8.73 -7.90 21.32
C GLN A 162 9.64 -6.66 21.46
N THR A 163 10.57 -6.45 20.53
CA THR A 163 11.43 -5.26 20.51
C THR A 163 10.63 -3.98 20.24
N LEU A 164 9.58 -4.05 19.42
CA LEU A 164 8.70 -2.92 19.16
C LEU A 164 7.90 -2.54 20.41
N VAL A 165 7.33 -3.54 21.09
CA VAL A 165 6.57 -3.35 22.33
C VAL A 165 7.46 -2.79 23.44
N GLU A 166 8.66 -3.34 23.61
CA GLU A 166 9.60 -2.88 24.64
C GLU A 166 10.08 -1.45 24.40
N ARG A 167 10.24 -1.05 23.13
CA ARG A 167 10.55 0.34 22.78
C ARG A 167 9.41 1.29 23.09
N TRP A 168 8.17 0.87 22.87
CA TRP A 168 7.00 1.73 23.14
C TRP A 168 6.67 1.84 24.63
N ARG A 169 7.07 0.85 25.45
CA ARG A 169 6.90 0.88 26.90
C ARG A 169 7.84 1.88 27.60
N ARG A 170 9.05 2.09 27.05
CA ARG A 170 10.05 3.04 27.55
C ARG A 170 9.70 4.48 27.19
#